data_AF-A0A9E6XDF4-F1
#
_entry.id   AF-A0A9E6XDF4-F1
#
_cell.length_a   1.000
_cell.length_b   1.000
_cell.length_c   1.000
_cell.angle_alpha   90.00
_cell.angle_beta   90.00
_cell.angle_gamma   90.00
#
_symmetry.space_group_name_H-M   'P 1'
#
loop_
_entity.id
_entity.type
_entity.pdbx_description
1 polymer ?
#
loop_
_entity_poly.entity_id
_entity_poly.type
_entity_poly.pdbx_seq_one_letter_code
_entity_poly.pdbx_strand_id
1 'polypeptide(L)' 'MVSDTEVRVYFVAGIPDCYGTRAVVSETSTTIAVTVMEGVIPGAPDECELVARQASLLVRTSRSIGGRTIVAG' A
#
# COMPACT_ATOMS: atom_id res chain seq x y z
N MET A 1 4.32 11.59 -12.01
CA MET A 1 4.95 10.50 -12.78
C MET A 1 5.45 9.47 -11.79
N VAL A 2 5.37 8.18 -12.14
CA VAL A 2 5.94 7.08 -11.36
C VAL A 2 7.35 6.86 -11.90
N SER A 3 8.39 6.87 -11.05
CA SER A 3 9.77 6.56 -11.47
C SER A 3 9.97 5.06 -11.74
N ASP A 4 11.15 4.67 -12.20
CA ASP A 4 11.53 3.26 -12.39
C ASP A 4 11.75 2.50 -11.06
N THR A 5 11.61 3.20 -9.93
CA THR A 5 11.71 2.68 -8.56
C THR A 5 10.43 2.88 -7.76
N GLU A 6 9.34 3.27 -8.41
CA GLU A 6 8.05 3.49 -7.78
C GLU A 6 6.97 2.58 -8.35
N VAL A 7 6.12 2.06 -7.46
CA VAL A 7 4.94 1.24 -7.81
C VAL A 7 3.73 1.87 -7.18
N ARG A 8 2.68 2.14 -7.97
CA ARG A 8 1.39 2.53 -7.43
C ARG A 8 0.53 1.30 -7.21
N VAL A 9 0.18 1.04 -5.96
CA VAL A 9 -0.68 -0.09 -5.58
C VAL A 9 -2.07 0.43 -5.29
N TYR A 10 -3.08 -0.15 -5.94
CA TYR A 10 -4.49 0.17 -5.73
C TYR A 10 -5.14 -0.92 -4.87
N PHE A 11 -6.00 -0.51 -3.94
CA PHE A 11 -6.67 -1.41 -2.99
C PHE A 11 -7.97 -0.78 -2.49
N VAL A 12 -8.75 -1.53 -1.71
CA VAL A 12 -9.93 -1.03 -1.01
C VAL A 12 -9.57 -0.77 0.45
N ALA A 13 -10.04 0.36 0.98
CA ALA A 13 -9.81 0.78 2.36
C ALA A 13 -11.05 1.48 2.92
N GLY A 14 -11.12 1.60 4.24
CA GLY A 14 -12.13 2.39 4.95
C GLY A 14 -11.91 3.90 4.81
N ILE A 15 -12.68 4.66 5.59
CA ILE A 15 -12.57 6.12 5.61
C ILE A 15 -11.25 6.58 6.27
N PRO A 16 -10.53 7.56 5.70
CA PRO A 16 -9.23 8.00 6.21
C PRO A 16 -9.25 8.56 7.64
N ASP A 17 -10.40 9.06 8.09
CA ASP A 17 -10.58 9.58 9.46
C ASP A 17 -10.59 8.47 10.52
N CYS A 18 -10.73 7.22 10.09
CA CYS A 18 -10.72 6.04 10.98
C CYS A 18 -9.56 5.09 10.70
N TYR A 19 -9.18 4.93 9.43
CA TYR A 19 -8.27 3.90 9.00
C TYR A 19 -7.04 4.50 8.30
N GLY A 20 -5.87 4.07 8.77
CA GLY A 20 -4.58 4.38 8.18
C GLY A 20 -4.08 3.17 7.41
N THR A 21 -3.35 3.42 6.32
CA THR A 21 -2.78 2.36 5.50
C THR A 21 -1.28 2.53 5.37
N ARG A 22 -0.54 1.43 5.40
CA ARG A 22 0.89 1.40 5.09
C ARG A 22 1.22 0.21 4.19
N ALA A 23 2.31 0.31 3.46
CA ALA A 23 2.87 -0.81 2.72
C ALA A 23 4.11 -1.36 3.42
N VAL A 24 4.29 -2.68 3.39
CA VAL A 24 5.58 -3.34 3.62
C VAL A 24 6.05 -3.94 2.31
N VAL A 25 7.33 -3.73 2.03
CA VAL A 25 7.97 -4.17 0.79
C VAL A 25 9.05 -5.17 1.15
N SER A 26 8.97 -6.36 0.56
CA SER A 26 10.03 -7.36 0.60
C SER A 26 10.62 -7.52 -0.80
N GLU A 27 11.94 -7.36 -0.92
CA GLU A 27 12.63 -7.30 -2.20
C GLU A 27 13.67 -8.41 -2.33
N THR A 28 13.62 -9.15 -3.43
CA THR A 28 14.69 -10.04 -3.90
C THR A 28 15.30 -9.49 -5.19
N SER A 29 16.24 -10.23 -5.80
CA SER A 29 16.78 -9.88 -7.12
C SER A 29 15.76 -9.97 -8.25
N THR A 30 14.69 -10.75 -8.09
CA THR A 30 13.70 -11.03 -9.15
C THR A 30 12.27 -10.69 -8.74
N THR A 31 12.00 -10.41 -7.47
CA THR A 31 10.63 -10.24 -6.95
C THR A 31 10.52 -9.01 -6.06
N ILE A 32 9.34 -8.38 -6.11
CA ILE A 32 8.89 -7.31 -5.22
C ILE A 32 7.57 -7.78 -4.63
N ALA A 33 7.56 -8.18 -3.37
CA ALA A 33 6.33 -8.50 -2.66
C ALA A 33 5.86 -7.24 -1.92
N VAL A 34 4.62 -6.81 -2.18
CA VAL A 34 4.02 -5.66 -1.52
C VAL A 34 2.81 -6.13 -0.71
N THR A 35 2.86 -5.90 0.60
CA THR A 35 1.75 -6.15 1.52
C THR A 35 1.19 -4.81 1.97
N VAL A 36 -0.09 -4.56 1.68
CA VAL A 36 -0.80 -3.39 2.20
C VAL A 36 -1.47 -3.77 3.51
N MET A 37 -1.20 -3.00 4.56
CA MET A 37 -1.84 -3.14 5.86
C MET A 37 -2.73 -1.93 6.11
N GLU A 38 -3.95 -2.20 6.54
CA GLU A 38 -4.90 -1.22 7.07
C GLU A 38 -5.06 -1.44 8.57
N GLY A 39 -5.25 -0.35 9.31
CA GLY A 39 -5.56 -0.41 10.73
C GLY A 39 -6.17 0.89 11.24
N VAL A 40 -6.80 0.81 12.41
CA VAL A 40 -7.41 1.98 13.07
C VAL A 40 -6.32 3.00 13.45
N ILE A 41 -6.53 4.27 13.13
CA ILE A 41 -5.59 5.33 13.50
C ILE A 41 -5.73 5.73 14.97
N PRO A 42 -4.66 6.22 15.62
CA PRO A 42 -4.77 6.85 16.93
C PRO A 42 -5.77 8.02 16.89
N GLY A 43 -6.72 8.02 17.83
CA GLY A 43 -7.74 9.07 17.91
C GLY A 43 -8.89 8.93 16.91
N ALA A 44 -9.02 7.78 16.24
CA ALA A 44 -10.23 7.47 15.49
C ALA A 44 -11.47 7.56 16.40
N PRO A 45 -12.63 8.01 15.88
CA PRO A 45 -13.89 7.98 16.61
C PRO A 45 -14.25 6.56 17.06
N ASP A 46 -15.04 6.44 18.13
CA ASP A 46 -15.56 5.15 18.61
C ASP A 46 -16.46 4.47 17.56
N GLU A 47 -17.15 5.27 16.74
CA GLU A 47 -18.00 4.81 15.64
C GLU A 47 -17.47 5.28 14.29
N CYS A 48 -17.24 4.33 13.39
CA CYS A 48 -16.74 4.58 12.04
C CYS A 48 -17.72 4.08 11.00
N GLU A 49 -17.99 4.90 9.99
CA GLU A 49 -18.82 4.49 8.86
C GLU A 49 -18.14 3.33 8.09
N LEU A 50 -18.92 2.29 7.79
CA LEU A 50 -18.45 1.16 7.00
C LEU A 50 -18.58 1.48 5.51
N VAL A 51 -17.46 1.86 4.89
CA VAL A 51 -17.34 2.16 3.46
C VAL A 51 -16.21 1.37 2.84
N ALA A 52 -16.42 0.88 1.62
CA ALA A 52 -15.39 0.31 0.76
C ALA A 52 -14.92 1.37 -0.25
N ARG A 53 -13.88 2.12 0.10
CA ARG A 53 -13.33 3.19 -0.74
C ARG A 53 -12.15 2.67 -1.56
N GLN A 54 -12.08 3.05 -2.84
CA GLN A 54 -10.87 2.83 -3.63
C GLN A 54 -9.73 3.75 -3.16
N ALA A 55 -8.58 3.16 -2.84
CA ALA A 55 -7.39 3.84 -2.37
C ALA A 55 -6.15 3.45 -3.18
N SER A 56 -5.06 4.19 -3.00
CA SER A 56 -3.76 3.79 -3.53
C SER A 56 -2.61 4.30 -2.66
N LEU A 57 -1.49 3.57 -2.69
CA LEU A 57 -0.23 3.99 -2.11
C LEU A 57 0.85 4.01 -3.19
N LEU A 58 1.74 4.99 -3.11
CA LEU A 58 2.97 5.00 -3.89
C LEU A 58 4.07 4.34 -3.05
N VAL A 59 4.57 3.21 -3.55
CA VAL A 59 5.55 2.36 -2.88
C VAL A 59 6.89 2.55 -3.57
N ARG A 60 7.95 2.74 -2.78
CA ARG A 60 9.31 2.87 -3.29
C ARG A 60 10.07 1.56 -3.13
N THR A 61 10.83 1.21 -4.17
CA THR A 61 11.75 0.08 -4.17
C THR A 61 13.19 0.59 -4.02
N SER A 62 14.04 -0.24 -3.43
CA SER A 62 15.47 0.05 -3.24
C SER A 62 16.27 0.06 -4.53
N ARG A 63 15.78 -0.63 -5.56
CA ARG A 63 16.40 -0.77 -6.89
C ARG A 63 15.35 -0.68 -7.98
N SER A 64 15.79 -0.43 -9.21
CA SER A 64 14.93 -0.39 -10.39
C SER A 64 14.04 -1.64 -10.48
N ILE A 65 12.81 -1.45 -10.93
CA ILE A 65 11.78 -2.47 -11.05
C ILE A 65 12.00 -3.34 -12.29
N GLY A 66 12.70 -2.82 -13.31
CA GLY A 66 12.88 -3.48 -14.60
C GLY A 66 13.32 -4.95 -14.48
N GLY A 67 12.57 -5.85 -15.11
CA GLY A 67 12.86 -7.29 -15.10
C GLY A 67 12.45 -8.05 -13.83
N ARG A 68 11.86 -7.38 -12.83
CA ARG A 68 11.36 -8.01 -11.59
C ARG A 68 9.85 -8.20 -11.63
N THR A 69 9.36 -9.27 -11.00
CA THR A 69 7.93 -9.53 -10.85
C THR A 69 7.40 -8.87 -9.58
N ILE A 70 6.26 -8.18 -9.70
CA ILE A 70 5.54 -7.62 -8.56
C ILE A 70 4.44 -8.60 -8.17
N VAL A 71 4.37 -8.94 -6.88
CA VAL A 71 3.36 -9.86 -6.33
C VAL A 71 2.74 -9.28 -5.05
N ALA A 72 1.54 -9.76 -4.72
CA ALA A 72 1.00 -9.56 -3.38
C ALA A 72 1.84 -10.37 -2.38
N GLY A 73 2.20 -9.73 -1.27
CA GLY A 73 2.89 -10.36 -0.15
C GLY A 73 1.97 -10.73 1.00
#